data_AF-A0A2M8RTJ5-F1
#
_entry.id   AF-A0A2M8RTJ5-F1
#
_cell.length_a   1.000
_cell.length_b   1.000
_cell.length_c   1.000
_cell.angle_alpha   90.00
_cell.angle_beta   90.00
_cell.angle_gamma   90.00
#
_symmetry.space_group_name_H-M   'P 1'
#
loop_
_entity.id
_entity.type
_entity.pdbx_description
1 polymer ?
#
loop_
_entity_poly.entity_id
_entity_poly.type
_entity_poly.pdbx_seq_one_letter_code
_entity_poly.pdbx_strand_id
1 'polypeptide(L)'
;MSALFNLFYLYDPWLFHFFRTAFFVGIVALAYLAYKWLRAENKQGIFLPLDSFGVIIALILFSFIPLLIHGTRDFSVIVQYTKTLILFIFAVGIFNVFYAESNGQQKAVRDLKIGIGVQAALGFLALAGVSFAIDFALSTNVILPNFYGSEQEYRLYNLTSSAFFQLSAFYLMLLHFLLAYNQRHNNISAVFLFLLLCIGLISGRTFLMLSVISIALYFKWRYVPALLAFGGLCVFLAMNYAENKYVAHALEPLINLLNHQGLSSSSTDTLMQKHLFIPTLKQILIGDGYYVTADGKYYGLTDSGFLRQTLYGGIVNVAVCFAFTAYFVRKIALVWFNGSWRFILSALFILSVLNVKADTYAFPGIMLVLLMFLSLFGQQGKYKILFPSWEKS
;
A
#
# COMPACT_ATOMS: atom_id res chain seq x y z
N MET A 1 -3.57 1.39 22.42
CA MET A 1 -2.88 0.15 21.98
C MET A 1 -3.20 -0.23 20.52
N SER A 2 -4.46 -0.36 20.11
CA SER A 2 -4.80 -0.76 18.72
C SER A 2 -4.21 0.16 17.64
N ALA A 3 -4.24 1.48 17.85
CA ALA A 3 -3.66 2.45 16.90
C ALA A 3 -2.15 2.27 16.67
N LEU A 4 -1.40 1.88 17.71
CA LEU A 4 0.04 1.64 17.62
C LEU A 4 0.33 0.37 16.81
N PHE A 5 -0.39 -0.72 17.10
CA PHE A 5 -0.29 -1.97 16.32
C PHE A 5 -0.69 -1.74 14.87
N ASN A 6 -1.77 -0.99 14.62
CA ASN A 6 -2.21 -0.65 13.27
C ASN A 6 -1.16 0.16 12.51
N LEU A 7 -0.60 1.19 13.15
CA LEU A 7 0.44 2.03 12.55
C LEU A 7 1.67 1.19 12.17
N PHE A 8 2.23 0.44 13.13
CA PHE A 8 3.43 -0.35 12.88
C PHE A 8 3.21 -1.57 11.98
N TYR A 9 1.98 -2.04 11.85
CA TYR A 9 1.63 -3.11 10.91
C TYR A 9 1.44 -2.59 9.48
N LEU A 10 0.70 -1.49 9.29
CA LEU A 10 0.36 -0.98 7.96
C LEU A 10 1.50 -0.19 7.32
N TYR A 11 2.14 0.68 8.08
CA TYR A 11 3.27 1.47 7.58
C TYR A 11 4.58 0.66 7.62
N ASP A 12 4.68 -0.28 8.55
CA ASP A 12 5.76 -1.26 8.63
C ASP A 12 7.17 -0.65 8.58
N PRO A 13 7.53 0.33 9.44
CA PRO A 13 8.91 0.81 9.51
C PRO A 13 9.93 -0.30 9.83
N TRP A 14 11.20 -0.04 9.53
CA TRP A 14 12.31 -0.85 10.03
C TRP A 14 12.70 -0.41 11.45
N LEU A 15 12.95 -1.36 12.33
CA LEU A 15 13.66 -1.17 13.59
C LEU A 15 15.15 -1.39 13.32
N PHE A 16 15.95 -0.34 13.56
CA PHE A 16 17.40 -0.36 13.43
C PHE A 16 17.88 -0.90 12.06
N HIS A 17 17.16 -0.59 10.98
CA HIS A 17 17.44 -1.04 9.61
C HIS A 17 17.40 -2.55 9.32
N PHE A 18 17.20 -3.43 10.32
CA PHE A 18 17.28 -4.89 10.14
C PHE A 18 15.97 -5.64 10.39
N PHE A 19 15.05 -5.11 11.20
CA PHE A 19 13.83 -5.83 11.57
C PHE A 19 12.56 -5.06 11.22
N ARG A 20 11.65 -5.67 10.46
CA ARG A 20 10.39 -5.05 10.04
C ARG A 20 9.37 -5.05 11.18
N THR A 21 8.81 -3.89 11.53
CA THR A 21 7.88 -3.81 12.66
C THR A 21 6.59 -4.58 12.44
N ALA A 22 6.12 -4.75 11.20
CA ALA A 22 4.90 -5.54 10.95
C ALA A 22 5.05 -6.99 11.42
N PHE A 23 6.26 -7.55 11.32
CA PHE A 23 6.56 -8.88 11.86
C PHE A 23 6.56 -8.87 13.39
N PHE A 24 7.19 -7.86 14.01
CA PHE A 24 7.18 -7.70 15.46
C PHE A 24 5.75 -7.64 16.02
N VAL A 25 4.96 -6.66 15.57
CA VAL A 25 3.62 -6.44 16.11
C VAL A 25 2.66 -7.57 15.71
N GLY A 26 2.90 -8.21 14.57
CA GLY A 26 2.18 -9.41 14.15
C GLY A 26 2.40 -10.59 15.11
N ILE A 27 3.65 -10.90 15.42
CA ILE A 27 4.01 -11.95 16.38
C ILE A 27 3.43 -11.65 17.76
N VAL A 28 3.59 -10.41 18.24
CA VAL A 28 3.04 -10.00 19.55
C VAL A 28 1.51 -10.12 19.57
N ALA A 29 0.82 -9.74 18.49
CA ALA A 29 -0.63 -9.88 18.39
C ALA A 29 -1.07 -11.35 18.40
N LEU A 30 -0.37 -12.24 17.69
CA LEU A 30 -0.66 -13.68 17.72
C LEU A 30 -0.39 -14.31 19.09
N ALA A 31 0.73 -13.96 19.73
CA ALA A 31 1.06 -14.43 21.08
C ALA A 31 0.01 -13.97 22.10
N TYR A 32 -0.43 -12.72 22.00
CA TYR A 32 -1.49 -12.19 22.85
C TYR A 32 -2.87 -12.83 22.56
N LEU A 33 -3.17 -13.14 21.29
CA LEU A 33 -4.37 -13.89 20.92
C LEU A 33 -4.35 -15.31 21.51
N ALA A 34 -3.21 -16.01 21.43
CA ALA A 34 -3.01 -17.32 22.02
C ALA A 34 -3.14 -17.27 23.55
N TYR A 35 -2.58 -16.24 24.19
CA TYR A 35 -2.73 -16.02 25.62
C TYR A 35 -4.19 -15.79 26.05
N LYS A 36 -4.94 -14.93 25.32
CA LYS A 36 -6.38 -14.71 25.55
C LYS A 36 -7.19 -16.01 25.41
N TRP A 37 -6.81 -16.84 24.46
CA TRP A 37 -7.42 -18.16 24.26
C TRP A 37 -7.13 -19.10 25.44
N LEU A 38 -5.87 -19.20 25.89
CA LEU A 38 -5.48 -20.02 27.04
C LEU A 38 -6.21 -19.61 28.34
N ARG A 39 -6.51 -18.32 28.51
CA ARG A 39 -7.28 -17.82 29.67
C ARG A 39 -8.81 -17.94 29.53
N ALA A 40 -9.32 -18.50 28.43
CA ALA A 40 -10.75 -18.54 28.12
C ALA A 40 -11.45 -17.16 28.14
N GLU A 41 -10.68 -16.07 28.02
CA GLU A 41 -11.20 -14.70 28.00
C GLU A 41 -11.83 -14.36 26.64
N ASN A 42 -11.56 -15.16 25.61
CA ASN A 42 -12.05 -14.92 24.26
C ASN A 42 -13.44 -15.54 24.02
N LYS A 43 -14.48 -14.85 24.46
CA LYS A 43 -15.88 -15.33 24.38
C LYS A 43 -16.41 -15.54 22.95
N GLN A 44 -15.83 -14.85 21.96
CA GLN A 44 -16.32 -14.82 20.57
C GLN A 44 -15.61 -15.82 19.63
N GLY A 45 -14.57 -16.51 20.09
CA GLY A 45 -13.73 -17.38 19.27
C GLY A 45 -12.76 -16.61 18.35
N ILE A 46 -12.09 -17.31 17.44
CA ILE A 46 -11.15 -16.74 16.46
C ILE A 46 -11.79 -16.78 15.08
N PHE A 47 -12.03 -15.61 14.49
CA PHE A 47 -12.56 -15.44 13.14
C PHE A 47 -11.47 -15.69 12.09
N LEU A 48 -11.67 -16.70 11.26
CA LEU A 48 -10.74 -17.05 10.17
C LEU A 48 -11.42 -16.99 8.79
N PRO A 49 -10.96 -16.11 7.87
CA PRO A 49 -11.45 -16.03 6.49
C PRO A 49 -10.81 -17.12 5.61
N LEU A 50 -11.39 -18.33 5.61
CA LEU A 50 -10.85 -19.47 4.85
C LEU A 50 -10.78 -19.21 3.35
N ASP A 51 -11.70 -18.41 2.83
CA ASP A 51 -11.71 -17.98 1.42
C ASP A 51 -10.46 -17.17 1.05
N SER A 52 -10.07 -16.19 1.87
CA SER A 52 -8.89 -15.37 1.62
C SER A 52 -7.59 -16.16 1.78
N PHE A 53 -7.53 -17.08 2.75
CA PHE A 53 -6.41 -18.04 2.85
C PHE A 53 -6.31 -18.92 1.61
N GLY A 54 -7.43 -19.47 1.14
CA GLY A 54 -7.48 -20.29 -0.07
C GLY A 54 -6.98 -19.55 -1.30
N VAL A 55 -7.37 -18.28 -1.48
CA VAL A 55 -6.92 -17.45 -2.61
C VAL A 55 -5.41 -17.17 -2.55
N ILE A 56 -4.85 -16.88 -1.36
CA ILE A 56 -3.39 -16.67 -1.20
C ILE A 56 -2.61 -17.97 -1.45
N ILE A 57 -3.06 -19.09 -0.88
CA ILE A 57 -2.41 -20.39 -1.09
C ILE A 57 -2.50 -20.80 -2.57
N ALA A 58 -3.63 -20.58 -3.22
CA ALA A 58 -3.79 -20.84 -4.65
C ALA A 58 -2.82 -20.00 -5.49
N LEU A 59 -2.60 -18.72 -5.15
CA LEU A 59 -1.62 -17.88 -5.82
C LEU A 59 -0.18 -18.41 -5.63
N ILE A 60 0.18 -18.85 -4.42
CA ILE A 60 1.48 -19.47 -4.16
C ILE A 60 1.66 -20.74 -5.00
N LEU A 61 0.67 -21.65 -5.00
CA LEU A 61 0.71 -22.88 -5.78
C LEU A 61 0.79 -22.59 -7.30
N PHE A 62 0.02 -21.62 -7.78
CA PHE A 62 0.05 -21.18 -9.17
C PHE A 62 1.44 -20.66 -9.58
N SER A 63 2.13 -19.95 -8.67
CA SER A 63 3.46 -19.42 -8.95
C SER A 63 4.55 -20.48 -9.20
N PHE A 64 4.31 -21.74 -8.84
CA PHE A 64 5.20 -22.86 -9.22
C PHE A 64 5.07 -23.27 -10.69
N ILE A 65 3.95 -22.97 -11.36
CA ILE A 65 3.71 -23.43 -12.73
C ILE A 65 4.78 -22.89 -13.71
N PRO A 66 5.09 -21.58 -13.74
CA PRO A 66 6.13 -21.08 -14.64
C PRO A 66 7.52 -21.64 -14.33
N LEU A 67 7.84 -21.84 -13.05
CA LEU A 67 9.09 -22.48 -12.60
C LEU A 67 9.23 -23.90 -13.14
N LEU A 68 8.16 -24.70 -13.06
CA LEU A 68 8.15 -26.09 -13.53
C LEU A 68 8.19 -26.17 -15.06
N ILE A 69 7.46 -25.31 -15.77
CA ILE A 69 7.43 -25.28 -17.24
C ILE A 69 8.81 -24.92 -17.81
N HIS A 70 9.49 -23.92 -17.25
CA HIS A 70 10.76 -23.42 -17.78
C HIS A 70 11.99 -24.02 -17.09
N GLY A 71 11.82 -24.85 -16.05
CA GLY A 71 12.90 -25.48 -15.30
C GLY A 71 13.81 -24.47 -14.56
N THR A 72 13.29 -23.28 -14.25
CA THR A 72 14.06 -22.22 -13.59
C THR A 72 14.19 -22.50 -12.09
N ARG A 73 15.15 -21.84 -11.44
CA ARG A 73 15.34 -21.89 -9.96
C ARG A 73 15.07 -20.55 -9.30
N ASP A 74 14.33 -19.67 -9.97
CA ASP A 74 13.97 -18.36 -9.44
C ASP A 74 12.76 -18.44 -8.51
N PHE A 75 13.02 -18.75 -7.24
CA PHE A 75 11.99 -18.84 -6.21
C PHE A 75 11.49 -17.47 -5.70
N SER A 76 11.91 -16.35 -6.31
CA SER A 76 11.63 -15.01 -5.79
C SER A 76 10.14 -14.70 -5.68
N VAL A 77 9.35 -15.11 -6.67
CA VAL A 77 7.89 -14.91 -6.67
C VAL A 77 7.21 -15.74 -5.57
N ILE A 78 7.64 -16.98 -5.37
CA ILE A 78 7.13 -17.84 -4.29
C ILE A 78 7.46 -17.22 -2.92
N VAL A 79 8.69 -16.75 -2.72
CA VAL A 79 9.10 -16.08 -1.48
C VAL A 79 8.25 -14.83 -1.24
N GLN A 80 7.98 -14.04 -2.29
CA GLN A 80 7.11 -12.87 -2.20
C GLN A 80 5.67 -13.22 -1.80
N TYR A 81 5.06 -14.22 -2.42
CA TYR A 81 3.68 -14.61 -2.09
C TYR A 81 3.59 -15.33 -0.73
N THR A 82 4.63 -16.06 -0.33
CA THR A 82 4.74 -16.62 1.03
C THR A 82 4.81 -15.50 2.06
N LYS A 83 5.55 -14.42 1.79
CA LYS A 83 5.56 -13.22 2.62
C LYS A 83 4.17 -12.58 2.71
N THR A 84 3.40 -12.53 1.62
CA THR A 84 1.99 -12.09 1.63
C THR A 84 1.16 -12.93 2.61
N LEU A 85 1.30 -14.25 2.59
CA LEU A 85 0.59 -15.16 3.50
C LEU A 85 0.94 -14.88 4.97
N ILE A 86 2.22 -14.74 5.29
CA ILE A 86 2.66 -14.44 6.67
C ILE A 86 2.07 -13.11 7.15
N LEU A 87 2.16 -12.05 6.33
CA LEU A 87 1.58 -10.75 6.65
C LEU A 87 0.06 -10.86 6.83
N PHE A 88 -0.63 -11.64 6.00
CA PHE A 88 -2.06 -11.87 6.16
C PHE A 88 -2.42 -12.59 7.47
N ILE A 89 -1.63 -13.56 7.90
CA ILE A 89 -1.81 -14.21 9.22
C ILE A 89 -1.69 -13.16 10.34
N PHE A 90 -0.72 -12.25 10.25
CA PHE A 90 -0.59 -11.14 11.20
C PHE A 90 -1.79 -10.18 11.16
N ALA A 91 -2.32 -9.84 9.98
CA ALA A 91 -3.56 -9.06 9.87
C ALA A 91 -4.72 -9.72 10.62
N VAL A 92 -4.90 -11.04 10.42
CA VAL A 92 -5.95 -11.82 11.09
C VAL A 92 -5.77 -11.80 12.61
N GLY A 93 -4.53 -11.96 13.10
CA GLY A 93 -4.21 -11.86 14.52
C GLY A 93 -4.59 -10.49 15.10
N ILE A 94 -4.12 -9.42 14.47
CA ILE A 94 -4.42 -8.03 14.87
C ILE A 94 -5.92 -7.75 14.82
N PHE A 95 -6.61 -8.21 13.77
CA PHE A 95 -8.06 -8.08 13.63
C PHE A 95 -8.79 -8.74 14.80
N ASN A 96 -8.48 -10.00 15.11
CA ASN A 96 -9.13 -10.73 16.19
C ASN A 96 -8.85 -10.12 17.57
N VAL A 97 -7.64 -9.60 17.80
CA VAL A 97 -7.28 -9.01 19.09
C VAL A 97 -7.98 -7.67 19.34
N PHE A 98 -8.08 -6.82 18.32
CA PHE A 98 -8.45 -5.41 18.49
C PHE A 98 -9.74 -4.98 17.79
N TYR A 99 -10.19 -5.70 16.76
CA TYR A 99 -11.21 -5.23 15.82
C TYR A 99 -12.37 -6.21 15.61
N ALA A 100 -12.33 -7.43 16.12
CA ALA A 100 -13.43 -8.40 16.10
C ALA A 100 -14.57 -8.03 17.08
N GLU A 101 -14.87 -6.73 17.23
CA GLU A 101 -15.93 -6.19 18.09
C GLU A 101 -16.98 -5.49 17.19
N SER A 102 -18.20 -5.26 17.71
CA SER A 102 -19.29 -4.61 16.95
C SER A 102 -18.91 -3.24 16.37
N ASN A 103 -18.04 -2.49 17.06
CA ASN A 103 -17.54 -1.17 16.63
C ASN A 103 -16.18 -1.23 15.92
N GLY A 104 -15.74 -2.41 15.47
CA GLY A 104 -14.42 -2.64 14.87
C GLY A 104 -14.11 -1.72 13.68
N GLN A 105 -15.08 -1.51 12.78
CA GLN A 105 -14.92 -0.65 11.60
C GLN A 105 -14.63 0.82 11.98
N GLN A 106 -15.40 1.38 12.92
CA GLN A 106 -15.19 2.76 13.39
C GLN A 106 -13.84 2.91 14.09
N LYS A 107 -13.46 1.92 14.90
CA LYS A 107 -12.16 1.85 15.59
C LYS A 107 -11.00 1.80 14.60
N ALA A 108 -11.11 1.03 13.52
CA ALA A 108 -10.11 0.99 12.46
C ALA A 108 -9.96 2.32 11.72
N VAL A 109 -11.07 2.98 11.37
CA VAL A 109 -11.00 4.32 10.73
C VAL A 109 -10.38 5.35 11.67
N ARG A 110 -10.68 5.29 12.98
CA ARG A 110 -10.01 6.13 13.98
C ARG A 110 -8.50 5.87 14.01
N ASP A 111 -8.10 4.62 14.03
CA ASP A 111 -6.69 4.23 14.11
C ASP A 111 -5.91 4.61 12.83
N LEU A 112 -6.53 4.50 11.64
CA LEU A 112 -5.98 5.04 10.39
C LEU A 112 -5.79 6.56 10.44
N LYS A 113 -6.76 7.30 10.99
CA LYS A 113 -6.64 8.76 11.18
C LYS A 113 -5.48 9.14 12.10
N ILE A 114 -5.25 8.36 13.17
CA ILE A 114 -4.10 8.54 14.06
C ILE A 114 -2.80 8.30 13.28
N GLY A 115 -2.73 7.24 12.46
CA GLY A 115 -1.60 6.96 11.58
C GLY A 115 -1.26 8.13 10.65
N ILE A 116 -2.26 8.71 10.00
CA ILE A 116 -2.10 9.92 9.16
C ILE A 116 -1.57 11.10 9.97
N GLY A 117 -2.11 11.32 11.17
CA GLY A 117 -1.66 12.39 12.06
C GLY A 117 -0.19 12.25 12.48
N VAL A 118 0.23 11.03 12.86
CA VAL A 118 1.62 10.75 13.25
C VAL A 118 2.57 10.93 12.07
N GLN A 119 2.23 10.41 10.89
CA GLN A 119 3.05 10.58 9.68
C GLN A 119 3.17 12.05 9.28
N ALA A 120 2.07 12.81 9.36
CA ALA A 120 2.09 14.23 9.03
C ALA A 120 2.93 15.05 10.03
N ALA A 121 2.78 14.77 11.33
CA ALA A 121 3.58 15.42 12.36
C ALA A 121 5.08 15.16 12.15
N LEU A 122 5.48 13.90 11.94
CA LEU A 122 6.88 13.55 11.70
C LEU A 122 7.40 14.17 10.40
N GLY A 123 6.63 14.06 9.31
CA GLY A 123 7.01 14.61 8.00
C GLY A 123 7.19 16.12 8.04
N PHE A 124 6.30 16.86 8.72
CA PHE A 124 6.44 18.31 8.87
C PHE A 124 7.62 18.70 9.75
N LEU A 125 7.87 17.99 10.87
CA LEU A 125 9.03 18.25 11.71
C LEU A 125 10.35 17.99 10.96
N ALA A 126 10.41 16.91 10.18
CA ALA A 126 11.57 16.59 9.35
C ALA A 126 11.80 17.63 8.23
N LEU A 127 10.73 18.06 7.55
CA LEU A 127 10.80 19.12 6.54
C LEU A 127 11.18 20.49 7.14
N ALA A 128 10.80 20.75 8.40
CA ALA A 128 11.19 21.95 9.14
C ALA A 128 12.65 21.93 9.62
N GLY A 129 13.40 20.84 9.38
CA GLY A 129 14.82 20.74 9.75
C GLY A 129 15.06 20.29 11.19
N VAL A 130 14.07 19.72 11.88
CA VAL A 130 14.25 19.22 13.25
C VAL A 130 15.10 17.95 13.22
N SER A 131 16.35 18.04 13.69
CA SER A 131 17.37 16.96 13.61
C SER A 131 16.87 15.63 14.16
N PHE A 132 16.30 15.62 15.37
CA PHE A 132 15.74 14.39 15.96
C PHE A 132 14.67 13.73 15.08
N ALA A 133 13.82 14.51 14.41
CA ALA A 133 12.77 13.96 13.55
C ALA A 133 13.35 13.37 12.25
N ILE A 134 14.39 14.02 11.70
CA ILE A 134 15.11 13.52 10.52
C ILE A 134 15.83 12.22 10.88
N ASP A 135 16.65 12.22 11.94
CA ASP A 135 17.42 11.04 12.36
C ASP A 135 16.50 9.86 12.69
N PHE A 136 15.39 10.13 13.40
CA PHE A 136 14.40 9.12 13.69
C PHE A 136 13.76 8.57 12.41
N ALA A 137 13.30 9.42 11.50
CA ALA A 137 12.69 8.95 10.25
C ALA A 137 13.68 8.14 9.40
N LEU A 138 14.92 8.59 9.26
CA LEU A 138 15.97 7.88 8.53
C LEU A 138 16.30 6.52 9.18
N SER A 139 16.33 6.44 10.51
CA SER A 139 16.54 5.18 11.25
C SER A 139 15.45 4.13 11.00
N THR A 140 14.28 4.57 10.56
CA THR A 140 13.11 3.71 10.33
C THR A 140 13.00 3.16 8.91
N ASN A 141 13.97 3.46 8.05
CA ASN A 141 14.04 2.97 6.68
C ASN A 141 15.16 1.93 6.53
N VAL A 142 15.20 1.20 5.43
CA VAL A 142 16.40 0.38 5.10
C VAL A 142 17.54 1.33 4.71
N ILE A 143 18.79 0.92 4.96
CA ILE A 143 19.95 1.75 4.59
C ILE A 143 19.99 1.90 3.07
N LEU A 144 19.86 3.14 2.62
CA LEU A 144 19.78 3.52 1.21
C LEU A 144 20.81 4.63 0.93
N PRO A 145 22.11 4.29 0.82
CA PRO A 145 23.20 5.28 0.78
C PRO A 145 23.06 6.28 -0.36
N ASN A 146 22.57 5.82 -1.52
CA ASN A 146 22.36 6.65 -2.71
C ASN A 146 21.29 7.74 -2.51
N PHE A 147 20.47 7.63 -1.45
CA PHE A 147 19.36 8.53 -1.21
C PHE A 147 19.64 9.56 -0.11
N TYR A 148 20.59 9.29 0.77
CA TYR A 148 21.04 10.27 1.76
C TYR A 148 21.79 11.41 1.05
N GLY A 149 21.41 12.66 1.32
CA GLY A 149 21.87 13.87 0.65
C GLY A 149 21.25 14.13 -0.71
N SER A 150 20.53 13.17 -1.32
CA SER A 150 19.93 13.31 -2.66
C SER A 150 18.72 14.25 -2.68
N GLU A 151 18.21 14.55 -3.88
CA GLU A 151 16.94 15.24 -4.10
C GLU A 151 15.71 14.43 -3.65
N GLN A 152 15.88 13.14 -3.33
CA GLN A 152 14.80 12.22 -2.95
C GLN A 152 14.81 11.83 -1.46
N GLU A 153 15.76 12.36 -0.68
CA GLU A 153 15.87 12.07 0.76
C GLU A 153 14.58 12.35 1.51
N TYR A 154 13.87 13.44 1.17
CA TYR A 154 12.61 13.83 1.81
C TYR A 154 11.55 12.72 1.83
N ARG A 155 11.63 11.75 0.90
CA ARG A 155 10.70 10.61 0.86
C ARG A 155 10.89 9.66 2.05
N LEU A 156 12.10 9.61 2.60
CA LEU A 156 12.48 8.82 3.78
C LEU A 156 12.00 9.46 5.09
N TYR A 157 11.39 10.65 5.04
CA TYR A 157 10.78 11.28 6.21
C TYR A 157 9.44 10.64 6.61
N ASN A 158 8.93 9.70 5.81
CA ASN A 158 7.82 8.84 6.19
C ASN A 158 8.33 7.61 6.96
N LEU A 159 7.57 7.18 7.97
CA LEU A 159 7.79 5.89 8.62
C LEU A 159 7.33 4.78 7.66
N THR A 160 8.26 4.06 7.05
CA THR A 160 7.90 2.97 6.13
C THR A 160 9.07 1.99 5.92
N SER A 161 8.75 0.72 5.63
CA SER A 161 9.74 -0.22 5.06
C SER A 161 9.78 -0.23 3.55
N SER A 162 8.76 0.34 2.91
CA SER A 162 8.58 0.33 1.46
C SER A 162 8.87 1.72 0.93
N ALA A 163 10.06 1.90 0.36
CA ALA A 163 10.46 3.17 -0.19
C ALA A 163 9.73 3.47 -1.52
N PHE A 164 9.57 4.76 -1.81
CA PHE A 164 9.13 5.31 -3.09
C PHE A 164 7.71 4.91 -3.52
N PHE A 165 7.60 4.07 -4.55
CA PHE A 165 6.36 3.88 -5.29
C PHE A 165 5.27 3.18 -4.48
N GLN A 166 5.65 2.17 -3.70
CA GLN A 166 4.71 1.41 -2.87
C GLN A 166 4.05 2.29 -1.80
N LEU A 167 4.78 3.30 -1.30
CA LEU A 167 4.24 4.30 -0.37
C LEU A 167 3.25 5.23 -1.05
N SER A 168 3.53 5.71 -2.26
CA SER A 168 2.55 6.47 -3.04
C SER A 168 1.29 5.68 -3.35
N ALA A 169 1.44 4.40 -3.73
CA ALA A 169 0.31 3.51 -3.97
C ALA A 169 -0.52 3.29 -2.68
N PHE A 170 0.14 3.10 -1.54
CA PHE A 170 -0.51 2.98 -0.23
C PHE A 170 -1.32 4.23 0.11
N TYR A 171 -0.72 5.42 0.05
CA TYR A 171 -1.43 6.66 0.38
C TYR A 171 -2.56 6.95 -0.59
N LEU A 172 -2.41 6.61 -1.87
CA LEU A 172 -3.46 6.77 -2.86
C LEU A 172 -4.66 5.86 -2.56
N MET A 173 -4.41 4.58 -2.24
CA MET A 173 -5.48 3.66 -1.85
C MET A 173 -6.11 4.01 -0.50
N LEU A 174 -5.32 4.53 0.44
CA LEU A 174 -5.83 5.06 1.71
C LEU A 174 -6.73 6.29 1.49
N LEU A 175 -6.31 7.23 0.64
CA LEU A 175 -7.11 8.40 0.25
C LEU A 175 -8.41 7.97 -0.41
N HIS A 176 -8.31 7.07 -1.38
CA HIS A 176 -9.47 6.54 -2.11
C HIS A 176 -10.48 5.87 -1.17
N PHE A 177 -10.00 5.02 -0.26
CA PHE A 177 -10.82 4.37 0.77
C PHE A 177 -11.48 5.38 1.71
N LEU A 178 -10.73 6.34 2.25
CA LEU A 178 -11.28 7.32 3.19
C LEU A 178 -12.30 8.25 2.54
N LEU A 179 -12.08 8.67 1.29
CA LEU A 179 -13.06 9.47 0.55
C LEU A 179 -14.35 8.70 0.29
N ALA A 180 -14.25 7.43 -0.13
CA ALA A 180 -15.41 6.55 -0.29
C ALA A 180 -16.16 6.32 1.04
N TYR A 181 -15.42 6.12 2.14
CA TYR A 181 -15.98 6.00 3.48
C TYR A 181 -16.70 7.27 3.93
N ASN A 182 -16.10 8.44 3.69
CA ASN A 182 -16.70 9.71 4.04
C ASN A 182 -17.93 10.04 3.21
N GLN A 183 -18.01 9.56 1.95
CA GLN A 183 -19.23 9.71 1.14
C GLN A 183 -20.44 9.14 1.88
N ARG A 184 -20.28 7.97 2.53
CA ARG A 184 -21.37 7.30 3.25
C ARG A 184 -21.61 7.81 4.67
N HIS A 185 -20.55 8.01 5.44
CA HIS A 185 -20.67 8.27 6.89
C HIS A 185 -20.54 9.76 7.26
N ASN A 186 -20.06 10.60 6.33
CA ASN A 186 -19.87 12.03 6.50
C ASN A 186 -19.10 12.46 7.78
N ASN A 187 -18.18 11.61 8.25
CA ASN A 187 -17.50 11.73 9.55
C ASN A 187 -15.98 12.02 9.44
N ILE A 188 -15.47 12.31 8.25
CA ILE A 188 -14.07 12.68 8.04
C ILE A 188 -13.97 14.20 7.84
N SER A 189 -13.19 14.84 8.71
CA SER A 189 -12.88 16.27 8.62
C SER A 189 -11.97 16.56 7.42
N ALA A 190 -12.13 17.74 6.83
CA ALA A 190 -11.29 18.21 5.73
C ALA A 190 -9.81 18.34 6.14
N VAL A 191 -9.51 18.47 7.43
CA VAL A 191 -8.13 18.48 7.95
C VAL A 191 -7.40 17.18 7.60
N PHE A 192 -8.04 16.02 7.75
CA PHE A 192 -7.40 14.75 7.41
C PHE A 192 -7.14 14.60 5.91
N LEU A 193 -8.00 15.19 5.07
CA LEU A 193 -7.75 15.27 3.63
C LEU A 193 -6.49 16.10 3.36
N PHE A 194 -6.38 17.30 3.94
CA PHE A 194 -5.20 18.14 3.81
C PHE A 194 -3.91 17.43 4.26
N LEU A 195 -3.92 16.83 5.46
CA LEU A 195 -2.76 16.10 5.99
C LEU A 195 -2.36 14.93 5.08
N LEU A 196 -3.35 14.18 4.57
CA LEU A 196 -3.10 13.04 3.68
C LEU A 196 -2.53 13.48 2.33
N LEU A 197 -2.98 14.63 1.80
CA LEU A 197 -2.42 15.21 0.58
C LEU A 197 -0.96 15.64 0.78
N CYS A 198 -0.64 16.25 1.93
CA CYS A 198 0.74 16.64 2.27
C CYS A 198 1.67 15.43 2.37
N ILE A 199 1.33 14.41 3.17
CA ILE A 199 2.19 13.21 3.30
C ILE A 199 2.24 12.39 2.01
N GLY A 200 1.15 12.37 1.24
CA GLY A 200 1.12 11.74 -0.07
C GLY A 200 2.03 12.45 -1.06
N LEU A 201 2.11 13.78 -1.05
CA LEU A 201 3.07 14.55 -1.85
C LEU A 201 4.51 14.22 -1.49
N ILE A 202 4.82 14.07 -0.19
CA ILE A 202 6.14 13.63 0.30
C ILE A 202 6.48 12.25 -0.28
N SER A 203 5.51 11.34 -0.44
CA SER A 203 5.78 9.99 -0.99
C SER A 203 6.21 10.00 -2.46
N GLY A 204 5.66 10.90 -3.29
CA GLY A 204 6.03 11.01 -4.70
C GLY A 204 4.99 11.62 -5.62
N ARG A 205 5.45 12.02 -6.81
CA ARG A 205 4.66 12.70 -7.87
C ARG A 205 3.45 11.90 -8.36
N THR A 206 3.58 10.57 -8.39
CA THR A 206 2.49 9.67 -8.81
C THR A 206 1.26 9.79 -7.93
N PHE A 207 1.43 10.01 -6.63
CA PHE A 207 0.31 10.27 -5.72
C PHE A 207 -0.44 11.54 -6.12
N LEU A 208 0.30 12.65 -6.33
CA LEU A 208 -0.30 13.94 -6.68
C LEU A 208 -1.18 13.83 -7.94
N MET A 209 -0.64 13.26 -9.02
CA MET A 209 -1.36 13.14 -10.28
C MET A 209 -2.61 12.25 -10.18
N LEU A 210 -2.53 11.11 -9.51
CA LEU A 210 -3.65 10.16 -9.45
C LEU A 210 -4.66 10.48 -8.33
N SER A 211 -4.27 11.24 -7.32
CA SER A 211 -5.17 11.69 -6.24
C SER A 211 -6.36 12.50 -6.78
N VAL A 212 -6.16 13.24 -7.88
CA VAL A 212 -7.20 14.02 -8.57
C VAL A 212 -8.39 13.14 -8.96
N ILE A 213 -8.13 11.92 -9.43
CA ILE A 213 -9.18 10.96 -9.81
C ILE A 213 -10.04 10.60 -8.59
N SER A 214 -9.40 10.28 -7.46
CA SER A 214 -10.11 9.93 -6.22
C SER A 214 -10.91 11.12 -5.67
N ILE A 215 -10.35 12.32 -5.72
CA ILE A 215 -11.01 13.55 -5.27
C ILE A 215 -12.21 13.87 -6.16
N ALA A 216 -12.06 13.78 -7.49
CA ALA A 216 -13.13 14.05 -8.44
C ALA A 216 -14.31 13.07 -8.28
N LEU A 217 -14.03 11.78 -8.10
CA LEU A 217 -15.06 10.75 -7.93
C LEU A 217 -15.89 10.90 -6.65
N TYR A 218 -15.27 11.37 -5.57
CA TYR A 218 -15.87 11.42 -4.24
C TYR A 218 -16.00 12.86 -3.69
N PHE A 219 -16.01 13.85 -4.58
CA PHE A 219 -15.97 15.26 -4.23
C PHE A 219 -17.11 15.69 -3.30
N LYS A 220 -16.79 16.59 -2.35
CA LYS A 220 -17.76 17.30 -1.51
C LYS A 220 -17.30 18.74 -1.32
N TRP A 221 -18.24 19.68 -1.27
CA TRP A 221 -17.96 21.10 -1.00
C TRP A 221 -17.16 21.36 0.28
N ARG A 222 -17.33 20.52 1.30
CA ARG A 222 -16.55 20.59 2.55
C ARG A 222 -15.04 20.42 2.35
N TYR A 223 -14.61 19.83 1.24
CA TYR A 223 -13.19 19.63 0.93
C TYR A 223 -12.54 20.87 0.32
N VAL A 224 -13.32 21.81 -0.21
CA VAL A 224 -12.80 23.00 -0.90
C VAL A 224 -11.77 23.77 -0.06
N PRO A 225 -11.98 24.07 1.24
CA PRO A 225 -10.97 24.75 2.04
C PRO A 225 -9.64 23.99 2.13
N ALA A 226 -9.69 22.66 2.28
CA ALA A 226 -8.49 21.82 2.34
C ALA A 226 -7.78 21.73 0.98
N LEU A 227 -8.53 21.64 -0.11
CA LEU A 227 -7.99 21.60 -1.47
C LEU A 227 -7.37 22.94 -1.87
N LEU A 228 -8.00 24.07 -1.51
CA LEU A 228 -7.44 25.41 -1.73
C LEU A 228 -6.19 25.64 -0.87
N ALA A 229 -6.20 25.23 0.40
CA ALA A 229 -5.03 25.32 1.25
C ALA A 229 -3.87 24.48 0.71
N PHE A 230 -4.14 23.25 0.26
CA PHE A 230 -3.12 22.38 -0.33
C PHE A 230 -2.60 22.90 -1.67
N GLY A 231 -3.49 23.36 -2.56
CA GLY A 231 -3.12 23.96 -3.84
C GLY A 231 -2.31 25.24 -3.65
N GLY A 232 -2.75 26.12 -2.74
CA GLY A 232 -2.03 27.33 -2.37
C GLY A 232 -0.65 27.03 -1.79
N LEU A 233 -0.52 26.00 -0.94
CA LEU A 233 0.78 25.54 -0.44
C LEU A 233 1.69 25.06 -1.59
N CYS A 234 1.17 24.25 -2.52
CA CYS A 234 1.95 23.76 -3.66
C CYS A 234 2.42 24.91 -4.56
N VAL A 235 1.55 25.86 -4.87
CA VAL A 235 1.88 27.04 -5.68
C VAL A 235 2.89 27.93 -4.95
N PHE A 236 2.68 28.18 -3.66
CA PHE A 236 3.61 28.96 -2.83
C PHE A 236 5.02 28.34 -2.84
N LEU A 237 5.13 27.03 -2.63
CA LEU A 237 6.39 26.31 -2.69
C LEU A 237 7.01 26.37 -4.09
N ALA A 238 6.22 26.14 -5.14
CA ALA A 238 6.69 26.17 -6.52
C ALA A 238 7.17 27.56 -6.97
N MET A 239 6.58 28.65 -6.46
CA MET A 239 6.97 30.02 -6.84
C MET A 239 8.16 30.55 -6.03
N ASN A 240 8.22 30.25 -4.72
CA ASN A 240 9.21 30.85 -3.81
C ASN A 240 10.43 29.96 -3.55
N TYR A 241 10.31 28.65 -3.77
CA TYR A 241 11.34 27.66 -3.43
C TYR A 241 11.63 26.68 -4.58
N ALA A 242 11.41 27.08 -5.84
CA ALA A 242 11.63 26.24 -7.02
C ALA A 242 13.04 25.64 -7.08
N GLU A 243 14.05 26.37 -6.59
CA GLU A 243 15.46 25.95 -6.60
C GLU A 243 15.80 24.95 -5.49
N ASN A 244 14.94 24.78 -4.47
CA ASN A 244 15.18 23.80 -3.42
C ASN A 244 15.07 22.39 -4.01
N LYS A 245 16.11 21.57 -3.86
CA LYS A 245 16.20 20.20 -4.41
C LYS A 245 14.95 19.34 -4.12
N TYR A 246 14.34 19.46 -2.94
CA TYR A 246 13.15 18.69 -2.57
C TYR A 246 11.90 19.20 -3.28
N VAL A 247 11.74 20.52 -3.36
CA VAL A 247 10.61 21.16 -4.03
C VAL A 247 10.67 20.94 -5.54
N ALA A 248 11.84 21.15 -6.14
CA ALA A 248 12.09 20.91 -7.56
C ALA A 248 11.68 19.49 -7.97
N HIS A 249 12.09 18.49 -7.19
CA HIS A 249 11.78 17.10 -7.52
C HIS A 249 10.33 16.70 -7.18
N ALA A 250 9.75 17.17 -6.07
CA ALA A 250 8.39 16.81 -5.66
C ALA A 250 7.30 17.49 -6.51
N LEU A 251 7.53 18.75 -6.91
CA LEU A 251 6.59 19.58 -7.66
C LEU A 251 6.99 19.80 -9.12
N GLU A 252 7.94 19.02 -9.65
CA GLU A 252 8.38 19.09 -11.06
C GLU A 252 7.21 19.26 -12.06
N PRO A 253 6.11 18.49 -12.00
CA PRO A 253 5.00 18.65 -12.95
C PRO A 253 4.29 20.01 -12.84
N LEU A 254 4.22 20.58 -11.63
CA LEU A 254 3.59 21.87 -11.37
C LEU A 254 4.53 23.01 -11.81
N ILE A 255 5.83 22.90 -11.53
CA ILE A 255 6.84 23.87 -11.95
C ILE A 255 6.92 23.92 -13.49
N ASN A 256 6.92 22.77 -14.16
CA ASN A 256 6.91 22.68 -15.62
C ASN A 256 5.65 23.33 -16.22
N LEU A 257 4.49 23.15 -15.57
CA LEU A 257 3.25 23.81 -15.97
C LEU A 257 3.31 25.33 -15.83
N LEU A 258 3.86 25.84 -14.71
CA LEU A 258 4.04 27.27 -14.47
C LEU A 258 5.05 27.91 -15.45
N ASN A 259 6.06 27.16 -15.86
CA ASN A 259 7.10 27.61 -16.80
C ASN A 259 6.74 27.36 -18.28
N HIS A 260 5.50 26.97 -18.59
CA HIS A 260 5.02 26.66 -19.95
C HIS A 260 5.79 25.53 -20.67
N GLN A 261 6.44 24.62 -19.94
CA GLN A 261 7.19 23.47 -20.47
C GLN A 261 6.33 22.19 -20.63
N GLY A 262 5.04 22.26 -20.28
CA GLY A 262 4.10 21.13 -20.37
C GLY A 262 4.06 20.25 -19.11
N LEU A 263 3.35 19.12 -19.17
CA LEU A 263 3.17 18.17 -18.06
C LEU A 263 4.15 16.97 -18.10
N SER A 264 5.16 16.99 -18.98
CA SER A 264 6.16 15.91 -19.03
C SER A 264 7.02 15.92 -17.77
N SER A 265 7.39 14.73 -17.33
CA SER A 265 8.15 14.49 -16.10
C SER A 265 9.30 13.54 -16.42
N SER A 266 10.48 13.85 -15.89
CA SER A 266 11.68 13.00 -15.97
C SER A 266 11.42 11.53 -15.66
N SER A 267 10.52 11.23 -14.71
CA SER A 267 10.17 9.87 -14.30
C SER A 267 9.21 9.13 -15.25
N THR A 268 8.42 9.87 -16.03
CA THR A 268 7.54 9.29 -17.07
C THR A 268 8.36 9.03 -18.32
N ASP A 269 9.25 9.95 -18.67
CA ASP A 269 10.12 9.81 -19.84
C ASP A 269 11.11 8.65 -19.66
N THR A 270 11.69 8.50 -18.47
CA THR A 270 12.56 7.35 -18.16
C THR A 270 11.79 6.03 -18.21
N LEU A 271 10.54 6.00 -17.72
CA LEU A 271 9.70 4.80 -17.79
C LEU A 271 9.43 4.40 -19.25
N MET A 272 9.00 5.34 -20.08
CA MET A 272 8.67 5.08 -21.49
C MET A 272 9.90 4.73 -22.33
N GLN A 273 11.07 5.32 -22.03
CA GLN A 273 12.28 5.12 -22.83
C GLN A 273 13.11 3.91 -22.39
N LYS A 274 13.13 3.56 -21.10
CA LYS A 274 14.06 2.54 -20.57
C LYS A 274 13.40 1.30 -19.99
N HIS A 275 12.14 1.38 -19.58
CA HIS A 275 11.48 0.30 -18.83
C HIS A 275 10.29 -0.32 -19.57
N LEU A 276 9.75 0.33 -20.59
CA LEU A 276 8.69 -0.23 -21.43
C LEU A 276 9.28 -0.73 -22.74
N PHE A 277 9.12 -2.03 -22.99
CA PHE A 277 9.44 -2.67 -24.26
C PHE A 277 8.35 -3.70 -24.58
N ILE A 278 8.27 -4.11 -25.84
CA ILE A 278 7.31 -5.13 -26.29
C ILE A 278 7.98 -6.50 -26.13
N PRO A 279 7.50 -7.39 -25.24
CA PRO A 279 8.03 -8.74 -25.13
C PRO A 279 7.75 -9.57 -26.40
N THR A 280 8.55 -10.60 -26.62
CA THR A 280 8.32 -11.55 -27.72
C THR A 280 6.99 -12.30 -27.53
N LEU A 281 6.42 -12.84 -28.61
CA LEU A 281 5.17 -13.60 -28.53
C LEU A 281 5.25 -14.78 -27.55
N LYS A 282 6.41 -15.45 -27.48
CA LYS A 282 6.67 -16.52 -26.50
C LYS A 282 6.55 -16.00 -25.06
N GLN A 283 7.23 -14.88 -24.76
CA GLN A 283 7.18 -14.26 -23.43
C GLN A 283 5.76 -13.81 -23.07
N ILE A 284 4.99 -13.28 -24.02
CA ILE A 284 3.60 -12.88 -23.78
C ILE A 284 2.73 -14.09 -23.43
N LEU A 285 2.90 -15.23 -24.11
CA LEU A 285 2.06 -16.40 -23.91
C LEU A 285 2.39 -17.17 -22.64
N ILE A 286 3.67 -17.51 -22.44
CA ILE A 286 4.10 -18.44 -21.38
C ILE A 286 5.18 -17.88 -20.45
N GLY A 287 5.68 -16.67 -20.71
CA GLY A 287 6.82 -16.09 -19.99
C GLY A 287 8.14 -16.83 -20.25
N ASP A 288 9.16 -16.45 -19.49
CA ASP A 288 10.50 -17.04 -19.43
C ASP A 288 10.77 -17.73 -18.08
N GLY A 289 9.88 -17.59 -17.08
CA GLY A 289 10.07 -18.19 -15.75
C GLY A 289 11.06 -17.45 -14.84
N TYR A 290 11.46 -16.23 -15.20
CA TYR A 290 12.36 -15.39 -14.42
C TYR A 290 11.68 -14.09 -13.99
N TYR A 291 11.83 -13.76 -12.72
CA TYR A 291 11.38 -12.51 -12.10
C TYR A 291 12.58 -11.63 -11.69
N VAL A 292 13.69 -12.25 -11.27
CA VAL A 292 14.98 -11.57 -11.03
C VAL A 292 16.12 -12.23 -11.81
N THR A 293 17.17 -11.45 -12.05
CA THR A 293 18.46 -11.93 -12.54
C THR A 293 19.33 -12.47 -11.40
N ALA A 294 20.41 -13.19 -11.73
CA ALA A 294 21.37 -13.68 -10.74
C ALA A 294 21.99 -12.56 -9.88
N ASP A 295 22.09 -11.34 -10.42
CA ASP A 295 22.60 -10.15 -9.73
C ASP A 295 21.55 -9.48 -8.81
N GLY A 296 20.37 -10.09 -8.65
CA GLY A 296 19.29 -9.59 -7.79
C GLY A 296 18.50 -8.40 -8.37
N LYS A 297 18.73 -8.04 -9.64
CA LYS A 297 17.94 -7.02 -10.35
C LYS A 297 16.69 -7.64 -10.98
N TYR A 298 15.68 -6.83 -11.28
CA TYR A 298 14.49 -7.34 -11.98
C TYR A 298 14.84 -7.86 -13.38
N TYR A 299 14.31 -9.01 -13.73
CA TYR A 299 14.47 -9.60 -15.06
C TYR A 299 13.86 -8.68 -16.13
N GLY A 300 14.59 -8.46 -17.23
CA GLY A 300 14.23 -7.48 -18.26
C GLY A 300 14.50 -6.02 -17.88
N LEU A 301 15.12 -5.73 -16.72
CA LEU A 301 15.46 -4.37 -16.25
C LEU A 301 14.26 -3.39 -16.29
N THR A 302 13.05 -3.93 -16.15
CA THR A 302 11.80 -3.18 -16.25
C THR A 302 11.23 -2.90 -14.87
N ASP A 303 10.74 -1.67 -14.72
CA ASP A 303 9.94 -1.30 -13.55
C ASP A 303 8.46 -1.59 -13.72
N SER A 304 7.98 -1.91 -14.93
CA SER A 304 6.57 -2.17 -15.17
C SER A 304 6.09 -3.48 -14.54
N GLY A 305 5.04 -3.42 -13.72
CA GLY A 305 4.39 -4.59 -13.14
C GLY A 305 3.84 -5.54 -14.20
N PHE A 306 3.23 -4.99 -15.26
CA PHE A 306 2.74 -5.79 -16.38
C PHE A 306 3.85 -6.59 -17.06
N LEU A 307 5.00 -5.95 -17.33
CA LEU A 307 6.12 -6.64 -17.96
C LEU A 307 6.72 -7.69 -17.03
N ARG A 308 6.92 -7.39 -15.74
CA ARG A 308 7.44 -8.37 -14.76
C ARG A 308 6.56 -9.61 -14.68
N GLN A 309 5.25 -9.43 -14.56
CA GLN A 309 4.30 -10.53 -14.48
C GLN A 309 4.23 -11.33 -15.80
N THR A 310 4.31 -10.64 -16.94
CA THR A 310 4.35 -11.26 -18.27
C THR A 310 5.63 -12.06 -18.47
N LEU A 311 6.79 -11.51 -18.14
CA LEU A 311 8.08 -12.20 -18.28
C LEU A 311 8.18 -13.41 -17.33
N TYR A 312 7.54 -13.36 -16.16
CA TYR A 312 7.55 -14.51 -15.26
C TYR A 312 6.68 -15.67 -15.78
N GLY A 313 5.41 -15.41 -16.12
CA GLY A 313 4.46 -16.49 -16.44
C GLY A 313 3.42 -16.14 -17.50
N GLY A 314 3.71 -15.19 -18.37
CA GLY A 314 2.86 -14.76 -19.47
C GLY A 314 1.59 -14.03 -19.05
N ILE A 315 0.68 -13.88 -20.00
CA ILE A 315 -0.60 -13.19 -19.83
C ILE A 315 -1.49 -13.87 -18.78
N VAL A 316 -1.37 -15.20 -18.63
CA VAL A 316 -2.11 -15.96 -17.62
C VAL A 316 -1.68 -15.51 -16.22
N ASN A 317 -0.37 -15.32 -16.00
CA ASN A 317 0.13 -14.83 -14.72
C ASN A 317 -0.34 -13.40 -14.41
N VAL A 318 -0.35 -12.51 -15.40
CA VAL A 318 -0.94 -11.15 -15.26
C VAL A 318 -2.41 -11.24 -14.86
N ALA A 319 -3.19 -12.08 -15.55
CA ALA A 319 -4.61 -12.25 -15.27
C ALA A 319 -4.87 -12.81 -13.86
N VAL A 320 -4.07 -13.78 -13.40
CA VAL A 320 -4.17 -14.33 -12.05
C VAL A 320 -3.80 -13.29 -10.99
N CYS A 321 -2.72 -12.53 -11.18
CA CYS A 321 -2.33 -11.45 -10.27
C CYS A 321 -3.40 -10.35 -10.19
N PHE A 322 -4.00 -9.99 -11.32
CA PHE A 322 -5.13 -9.07 -11.40
C PHE A 322 -6.35 -9.63 -10.66
N ALA A 323 -6.74 -10.88 -10.92
CA ALA A 323 -7.88 -11.52 -10.28
C ALA A 323 -7.71 -11.62 -8.75
N PHE A 324 -6.49 -11.95 -8.29
CA PHE A 324 -6.13 -11.94 -6.88
C PHE A 324 -6.33 -10.56 -6.24
N THR A 325 -5.83 -9.51 -6.89
CA THR A 325 -5.97 -8.13 -6.41
C THR A 325 -7.44 -7.69 -6.42
N ALA A 326 -8.18 -8.03 -7.48
CA ALA A 326 -9.60 -7.76 -7.62
C ALA A 326 -10.46 -8.48 -6.59
N TYR A 327 -10.08 -9.69 -6.16
CA TYR A 327 -10.75 -10.39 -5.07
C TYR A 327 -10.72 -9.56 -3.77
N PHE A 328 -9.56 -9.05 -3.36
CA PHE A 328 -9.45 -8.23 -2.15
C PHE A 328 -10.17 -6.89 -2.29
N VAL A 329 -10.05 -6.21 -3.43
CA VAL A 329 -10.79 -4.96 -3.70
C VAL A 329 -12.30 -5.18 -3.63
N ARG A 330 -12.81 -6.26 -4.24
CA ARG A 330 -14.23 -6.62 -4.17
C ARG A 330 -14.66 -6.93 -2.75
N LYS A 331 -13.85 -7.65 -1.96
CA LYS A 331 -14.15 -7.96 -0.56
C LYS A 331 -14.26 -6.68 0.28
N ILE A 332 -13.35 -5.73 0.11
CA ILE A 332 -13.45 -4.40 0.74
C ILE A 332 -14.75 -3.71 0.33
N ALA A 333 -15.09 -3.71 -0.96
CA ALA A 333 -16.32 -3.09 -1.45
C ALA A 333 -17.57 -3.70 -0.82
N LEU A 334 -17.63 -5.03 -0.70
CA LEU A 334 -18.74 -5.75 -0.06
C LEU A 334 -18.89 -5.38 1.42
N VAL A 335 -17.77 -5.34 2.15
CA VAL A 335 -17.74 -5.12 3.60
C VAL A 335 -17.99 -3.66 4.00
N TRP A 336 -17.37 -2.71 3.30
CA TRP A 336 -17.40 -1.30 3.68
C TRP A 336 -18.40 -0.48 2.87
N PHE A 337 -18.70 -0.92 1.66
CA PHE A 337 -19.41 -0.14 0.66
C PHE A 337 -20.58 -0.88 0.01
N ASN A 338 -21.16 -1.91 0.67
CA ASN A 338 -22.29 -2.73 0.19
C ASN A 338 -22.14 -3.16 -1.29
N GLY A 339 -20.93 -3.54 -1.70
CA GLY A 339 -20.65 -4.00 -3.06
C GLY A 339 -20.61 -2.90 -4.12
N SER A 340 -20.28 -1.66 -3.75
CA SER A 340 -20.25 -0.53 -4.69
C SER A 340 -19.32 -0.76 -5.89
N TRP A 341 -19.90 -0.90 -7.09
CA TRP A 341 -19.17 -0.96 -8.34
C TRP A 341 -18.30 0.27 -8.60
N ARG A 342 -18.75 1.45 -8.12
CA ARG A 342 -17.97 2.69 -8.23
C ARG A 342 -16.62 2.54 -7.55
N PHE A 343 -16.59 2.02 -6.33
CA PHE A 343 -15.34 1.76 -5.60
C PHE A 343 -14.51 0.66 -6.29
N ILE A 344 -15.13 -0.45 -6.69
CA ILE A 344 -14.43 -1.57 -7.33
C ILE A 344 -13.71 -1.12 -8.60
N LEU A 345 -14.44 -0.50 -9.53
CA LEU A 345 -13.91 -0.12 -10.84
C LEU A 345 -12.87 0.98 -10.72
N SER A 346 -13.09 1.98 -9.87
CA SER A 346 -12.12 3.08 -9.69
C SER A 346 -10.85 2.63 -8.95
N ALA A 347 -10.96 1.79 -7.92
CA ALA A 347 -9.80 1.20 -7.25
C ALA A 347 -8.99 0.31 -8.21
N LEU A 348 -9.65 -0.54 -8.99
CA LEU A 348 -8.97 -1.38 -9.98
C LEU A 348 -8.32 -0.54 -11.08
N PHE A 349 -9.00 0.49 -11.58
CA PHE A 349 -8.43 1.41 -12.56
C PHE A 349 -7.17 2.09 -12.04
N ILE A 350 -7.21 2.64 -10.82
CA ILE A 350 -6.06 3.26 -10.17
C ILE A 350 -4.91 2.27 -10.04
N LEU A 351 -5.17 1.05 -9.55
CA LEU A 351 -4.15 0.01 -9.39
C LEU A 351 -3.56 -0.43 -10.73
N SER A 352 -4.37 -0.51 -11.79
CA SER A 352 -3.92 -0.80 -13.15
C SER A 352 -3.00 0.28 -13.71
N VAL A 353 -3.34 1.56 -13.54
CA VAL A 353 -2.49 2.68 -13.96
C VAL A 353 -1.17 2.66 -13.19
N LEU A 354 -1.21 2.37 -11.88
CA LEU A 354 0.00 2.16 -11.10
C LEU A 354 0.81 0.95 -11.58
N ASN A 355 0.14 -0.14 -12.00
CA ASN A 355 0.81 -1.38 -12.46
C ASN A 355 1.65 -1.17 -13.73
N VAL A 356 1.35 -0.12 -14.51
CA VAL A 356 2.18 0.27 -15.65
C VAL A 356 3.57 0.71 -15.20
N LYS A 357 3.67 1.39 -14.05
CA LYS A 357 4.91 2.01 -13.56
C LYS A 357 5.66 1.18 -12.51
N ALA A 358 4.96 0.40 -11.69
CA ALA A 358 5.57 -0.53 -10.74
C ALA A 358 4.72 -1.78 -10.56
N ASP A 359 5.29 -2.82 -9.97
CA ASP A 359 4.52 -4.02 -9.63
C ASP A 359 3.52 -3.74 -8.50
N THR A 360 2.23 -3.66 -8.83
CA THR A 360 1.15 -3.42 -7.86
C THR A 360 0.26 -4.62 -7.64
N TYR A 361 0.05 -5.46 -8.66
CA TYR A 361 -0.82 -6.62 -8.47
C TYR A 361 -0.10 -7.71 -7.68
N ALA A 362 -0.76 -8.21 -6.63
CA ALA A 362 -0.27 -9.29 -5.78
C ALA A 362 1.14 -9.07 -5.14
N PHE A 363 1.74 -7.89 -5.31
CA PHE A 363 3.05 -7.57 -4.75
C PHE A 363 2.97 -7.42 -3.22
N PRO A 364 3.86 -8.04 -2.43
CA PRO A 364 3.83 -8.04 -0.95
C PRO A 364 4.29 -6.70 -0.32
N GLY A 365 3.75 -5.58 -0.81
CA GLY A 365 3.99 -4.23 -0.31
C GLY A 365 2.92 -3.75 0.67
N ILE A 366 3.19 -2.64 1.34
CA ILE A 366 2.28 -2.00 2.32
C ILE A 366 0.89 -1.71 1.75
N MET A 367 0.78 -1.44 0.44
CA MET A 367 -0.49 -1.23 -0.24
C MET A 367 -1.36 -2.50 -0.26
N LEU A 368 -0.80 -3.66 -0.62
CA LEU A 368 -1.54 -4.92 -0.56
C LEU A 368 -1.91 -5.29 0.88
N VAL A 369 -1.00 -5.07 1.82
CA VAL A 369 -1.23 -5.28 3.26
C VAL A 369 -2.44 -4.48 3.74
N LEU A 370 -2.57 -3.21 3.33
CA LEU A 370 -3.74 -2.38 3.60
C LEU A 370 -5.03 -3.00 3.03
N LEU A 371 -5.02 -3.42 1.76
CA LEU A 371 -6.21 -4.01 1.12
C LEU A 371 -6.63 -5.30 1.84
N MET A 372 -5.68 -6.19 2.12
CA MET A 372 -5.93 -7.42 2.84
C MET A 372 -6.48 -7.15 4.25
N PHE A 373 -5.91 -6.21 4.99
CA PHE A 373 -6.38 -5.84 6.32
C PHE A 373 -7.81 -5.29 6.30
N LEU A 374 -8.10 -4.35 5.40
CA LEU A 374 -9.45 -3.78 5.26
C LEU A 374 -10.48 -4.84 4.85
N SER A 375 -10.08 -5.87 4.12
CA SER A 375 -10.99 -6.95 3.70
C SER A 375 -11.51 -7.83 4.85
N LEU A 376 -10.91 -7.77 6.05
CA LEU A 376 -11.27 -8.60 7.21
C LEU A 376 -12.53 -8.12 7.96
N PHE A 377 -12.98 -6.89 7.73
CA PHE A 377 -13.95 -6.19 8.60
C PHE A 377 -15.42 -6.56 8.39
N GLY A 378 -15.72 -7.72 7.80
CA GLY A 378 -17.10 -8.14 7.56
C GLY A 378 -17.27 -9.65 7.52
N GLN A 379 -18.53 -10.08 7.52
CA GLN A 379 -18.92 -11.49 7.60
C GLN A 379 -19.24 -12.12 6.24
N GLN A 380 -19.02 -11.39 5.13
CA GLN A 380 -19.27 -11.89 3.78
C GLN A 380 -18.13 -12.77 3.28
N GLY A 381 -18.42 -14.05 2.98
CA GLY A 381 -17.43 -15.06 2.61
C GLY A 381 -17.52 -16.35 3.46
N LYS A 382 -16.62 -17.30 3.23
CA LYS A 382 -16.51 -18.52 4.05
C LYS A 382 -15.62 -18.26 5.25
N TYR A 383 -16.25 -18.04 6.41
CA TYR A 383 -15.55 -17.93 7.69
C TYR A 383 -15.68 -19.20 8.50
N LYS A 384 -14.63 -19.49 9.29
CA LYS A 384 -14.71 -20.47 10.36
C LYS A 384 -14.37 -19.78 11.66
N ILE A 385 -15.24 -19.92 12.66
CA ILE A 385 -14.94 -19.53 14.03
C ILE A 385 -14.25 -20.73 14.67
N LEU A 386 -12.96 -20.60 14.96
CA LEU A 386 -12.24 -21.60 15.74
C LEU A 386 -12.41 -21.32 17.22
N PHE A 387 -12.48 -22.40 18.00
CA PHE A 387 -12.60 -22.36 19.46
C PHE A 387 -13.76 -21.48 19.94
N PRO A 388 -15.01 -21.73 19.48
CA PRO A 388 -16.18 -21.07 20.07
C PRO A 388 -16.22 -21.39 21.56
N SER A 389 -16.64 -20.44 22.38
CA SER A 389 -16.81 -20.67 23.81
C SER A 389 -17.76 -21.85 24.00
N TRP A 390 -17.27 -22.91 24.65
CA TRP A 390 -18.13 -23.97 25.14
C TRP A 390 -18.94 -23.36 26.27
N GLU A 391 -20.21 -23.04 26.02
CA GLU A 391 -21.16 -22.98 27.12
C GLU A 391 -21.09 -24.35 27.80
N LYS A 392 -20.59 -24.39 29.04
CA LYS A 392 -20.83 -25.53 29.91
C LYS A 392 -22.36 -25.64 30.04
N SER A 393 -22.94 -26.59 29.32
CA SER A 393 -24.32 -27.03 29.48
C SER A 393 -24.59 -27.46 30.92
#